data_AF-A0A9W6N7R7-F1
#
_entry.id   AF-A0A9W6N7R7-F1
#
_cell.length_a   1.000
_cell.length_b   1.000
_cell.length_c   1.000
_cell.angle_alpha   90.00
_cell.angle_beta   90.00
_cell.angle_gamma   90.00
#
_symmetry.space_group_name_H-M   'P 1'
#
loop_
_entity.id
_entity.type
_entity.pdbx_description
1 polymer ?
#
loop_
_entity_poly.entity_id
_entity_poly.type
_entity_poly.pdbx_seq_one_letter_code
_entity_poly.pdbx_strand_id
1 'polypeptide(L)' 'MPSVYVAPLASTAPIFATAGLSLEEMRDYVRRRRPATTAEALRMLRDAYPAAPLRLRVAACES' A
#
# COMPACT_ATOMS: atom_id res chain seq x y z
N MET A 1 -33.68 31.97 -20.72
CA MET A 1 -32.47 31.17 -21.03
C MET A 1 -31.99 30.55 -19.73
N PRO A 2 -32.07 29.21 -19.54
CA PRO A 2 -31.68 28.60 -18.27
C PRO A 2 -30.15 28.49 -18.18
N SER A 3 -29.57 29.10 -17.14
CA SER A 3 -28.18 28.95 -16.74
C SER A 3 -27.89 27.50 -16.35
N VAL A 4 -27.04 26.84 -17.11
CA VAL A 4 -26.51 25.51 -16.79
C VAL A 4 -25.32 25.70 -15.86
N TYR A 5 -25.48 25.30 -14.59
CA TYR A 5 -24.40 25.13 -13.64
C TYR A 5 -23.49 23.98 -14.13
N VAL A 6 -22.26 24.30 -14.52
CA VAL A 6 -21.22 23.30 -14.77
C VAL A 6 -20.52 23.02 -13.44
N ALA A 7 -20.74 21.83 -12.89
CA ALA A 7 -20.05 21.32 -11.72
C ALA A 7 -18.53 21.23 -11.98
N PRO A 8 -17.68 21.49 -10.98
CA PRO A 8 -16.24 21.37 -11.15
C PRO A 8 -15.89 19.89 -11.32
N LEU A 9 -15.24 19.56 -12.44
CA LEU A 9 -14.59 18.28 -12.67
C LEU A 9 -13.44 18.12 -11.66
N ALA A 10 -13.79 17.67 -10.46
CA ALA A 10 -12.85 17.06 -9.54
C ALA A 10 -12.43 15.70 -10.11
N SER A 11 -11.38 15.66 -10.92
CA SER A 11 -10.60 14.44 -11.13
C SER A 11 -9.44 14.72 -12.07
N THR A 12 -8.33 15.18 -11.52
CA THR A 12 -7.06 14.55 -11.86
C THR A 12 -6.14 14.70 -10.66
N ALA A 13 -6.32 13.81 -9.68
CA ALA A 13 -5.23 13.52 -8.76
C ALA A 13 -4.01 13.14 -9.62
N PRO A 14 -2.79 13.62 -9.29
CA PRO A 14 -1.62 13.32 -10.08
C PRO A 14 -1.43 11.80 -10.13
N ILE A 15 -1.53 11.24 -11.34
CA ILE A 15 -1.14 9.87 -11.66
C ILE A 15 0.38 9.84 -11.70
N PHE A 16 0.96 10.01 -10.53
CA PHE A 16 2.31 9.63 -10.13
C PHE A 16 2.21 9.04 -8.71
N ALA A 17 1.23 8.18 -8.49
CA ALA A 17 1.38 7.17 -7.45
C ALA A 17 2.42 6.18 -7.98
N THR A 18 3.70 6.55 -7.86
CA THR A 18 4.74 5.54 -7.63
C THR A 18 4.14 4.58 -6.65
N ALA A 19 3.89 3.34 -7.08
CA ALA A 19 3.38 2.25 -6.28
C ALA A 19 4.29 2.16 -5.04
N GLY A 20 3.87 2.88 -4.01
CA GLY A 20 4.68 3.16 -2.85
C GLY A 20 4.73 1.85 -2.13
N LEU A 21 5.92 1.28 -2.01
CA LEU A 21 6.20 0.29 -0.99
C LEU A 21 6.13 0.99 0.37
N SER A 22 4.92 1.39 0.74
CA SER A 22 4.65 2.13 1.96
C SER A 22 4.66 1.09 3.06
N LEU A 23 5.58 1.26 4.01
CA LEU A 23 5.72 0.38 5.18
C LEU A 23 4.37 0.16 5.86
N GLU A 24 3.51 1.18 5.86
CA GLU A 24 2.13 1.12 6.36
C GLU A 24 1.24 0.13 5.61
N GLU A 25 1.27 0.07 4.26
CA GLU A 25 0.53 -0.91 3.49
C GLU A 25 1.02 -2.33 3.76
N MET A 26 2.33 -2.51 3.93
CA MET A 26 2.92 -3.81 4.26
C MET A 26 2.51 -4.25 5.68
N ARG A 27 2.42 -3.31 6.63
CA ARG A 27 1.86 -3.56 7.97
C ARG A 27 0.39 -3.93 7.91
N ASP A 28 -0.40 -3.21 7.12
CA ASP A 28 -1.83 -3.51 6.92
C ASP A 28 -2.02 -4.89 6.32
N TYR A 29 -1.22 -5.26 5.32
CA TYR A 29 -1.22 -6.57 4.70
C TYR A 29 -0.92 -7.69 5.71
N VAL A 30 0.11 -7.52 6.54
CA VAL A 30 0.46 -8.47 7.61
C VAL A 30 -0.65 -8.55 8.66
N ARG A 31 -1.22 -7.41 9.10
CA ARG A 31 -2.31 -7.38 10.09
C ARG A 31 -3.58 -8.07 9.60
N ARG A 32 -3.90 -7.94 8.31
CA ARG A 32 -5.07 -8.59 7.71
C ARG A 32 -4.89 -10.10 7.58
N ARG A 33 -3.69 -10.56 7.22
CA ARG A 33 -3.41 -12.00 7.07
C ARG A 33 -3.15 -12.73 8.38
N ARG A 34 -2.72 -12.01 9.44
CA ARG A 34 -2.37 -12.59 10.76
C ARG A 34 -1.48 -13.83 10.65
N PRO A 35 -0.28 -13.73 10.05
CA PRO A 35 0.65 -14.85 9.98
C PRO A 35 1.01 -15.33 11.39
N ALA A 36 1.21 -16.65 11.54
CA ALA A 36 1.50 -17.25 12.85
C ALA A 36 2.94 -16.99 13.31
N THR A 37 3.84 -16.72 12.36
CA THR A 37 5.26 -16.47 12.63
C THR A 37 5.80 -15.31 11.78
N THR A 38 6.84 -14.62 12.28
CA THR A 38 7.55 -13.56 11.54
C THR A 38 8.15 -14.08 10.23
N ALA A 39 8.64 -15.33 10.21
CA ALA A 39 9.18 -15.95 9.01
C ALA A 39 8.12 -16.13 7.91
N GLU A 40 6.89 -16.49 8.29
CA GLU A 40 5.76 -16.59 7.39
C GLU A 40 5.34 -15.21 6.87
N ALA A 41 5.28 -14.21 7.75
CA ALA A 41 5.01 -12.82 7.37
C ALA A 41 6.01 -12.30 6.32
N LEU A 42 7.30 -12.56 6.51
CA LEU A 42 8.36 -12.17 5.59
C LEU A 42 8.29 -12.89 4.24
N ARG A 43 7.89 -14.18 4.23
CA ARG A 43 7.65 -14.92 2.98
C ARG A 43 6.48 -14.32 2.22
N MET A 44 5.35 -14.07 2.90
CA MET A 44 4.19 -13.44 2.29
C MET A 44 4.51 -12.04 1.75
N LEU A 45 5.27 -11.23 2.51
CA LEU A 45 5.70 -9.90 2.06
C LEU A 45 6.70 -9.97 0.91
N ARG A 46 7.57 -10.98 0.85
CA ARG A 46 8.47 -11.19 -0.28
C ARG A 46 7.69 -11.53 -1.55
N ASP A 47 6.68 -12.40 -1.44
CA ASP A 47 5.88 -12.83 -2.59
C ASP A 47 4.94 -11.71 -3.07
N ALA A 48 4.39 -10.90 -2.16
CA ALA A 48 3.55 -9.75 -2.50
C ALA A 48 4.35 -8.51 -2.94
N TYR A 49 5.55 -8.31 -2.38
CA TYR A 49 6.40 -7.14 -2.61
C TYR A 49 7.85 -7.54 -2.91
N PRO A 50 8.12 -8.15 -4.08
CA PRO A 50 9.46 -8.62 -4.44
C PRO A 50 10.47 -7.48 -4.61
N ALA A 51 9.99 -6.29 -4.98
CA ALA A 51 10.82 -5.09 -5.15
C ALA A 51 11.20 -4.41 -3.82
N ALA A 52 10.60 -4.82 -2.68
CA ALA A 52 10.87 -4.21 -1.39
C ALA A 52 12.21 -4.68 -0.79
N PRO A 53 13.05 -3.75 -0.29
CA PRO A 53 14.27 -4.13 0.41
C PRO A 53 13.93 -4.90 1.69
N LEU A 54 14.80 -5.85 2.06
CA LEU A 54 14.57 -6.73 3.22
C LEU A 54 14.32 -5.94 4.51
N ARG A 55 15.04 -4.83 4.72
CA ARG A 55 14.88 -3.95 5.89
C ARG A 55 13.45 -3.42 6.03
N LEU A 56 12.79 -3.08 4.92
CA LEU A 56 11.44 -2.53 4.92
C LEU A 56 10.40 -3.63 5.20
N ARG A 57 10.63 -4.85 4.67
CA ARG A 57 9.84 -6.04 5.00
C ARG A 57 9.93 -6.43 6.48
N VAL A 58 11.12 -6.36 7.06
CA VAL A 58 11.34 -6.63 8.50
C VAL A 58 10.67 -5.56 9.36
N ALA A 59 10.83 -4.29 9.03
CA ALA A 59 10.17 -3.20 9.75
C ALA A 59 8.64 -3.28 9.71
N ALA A 60 8.06 -3.87 8.65
CA ALA A 60 6.63 -4.14 8.58
C ALA A 60 6.15 -5.28 9.51
N CYS A 61 7.05 -6.14 9.99
CA CYS A 61 6.76 -7.23 10.91
C CYS A 61 7.04 -6.90 12.39
N GLU A 62 7.78 -5.83 12.70
CA GLU A 62 8.17 -5.45 14.08
C GLU A 62 7.12 -4.58 14.82
N SER A 63 5.83 -4.76 14.54
CA SER A 63 4.75 -3.89 15.05
C SER A 63 3.87 -4.51 16.13
#